data_AF-A0A7C5UPW5-F1
#
_entry.id   AF-A0A7C5UPW5-F1
#
_cell.length_a   1.000
_cell.length_b   1.000
_cell.length_c   1.000
_cell.angle_alpha   90.00
_cell.angle_beta   90.00
_cell.angle_gamma   90.00
#
_symmetry.space_group_name_H-M   'P 1'
#
loop_
_entity.id
_entity.type
_entity.pdbx_description
1 polymer ?
#
loop_
_entity_poly.entity_id
_entity_poly.type
_entity_poly.pdbx_seq_one_letter_code
_entity_poly.pdbx_strand_id
1 'polypeptide(L)' 'MLRAVKTAISLEPEEIIELERIIIDGEEKDALEFLKKKIYRRVQQSQIGDCCRNSEGCGCC' A
#
# COMPACT_ATOMS: atom_id res chain seq x y z
N MET A 1 -8.64 5.34 -16.80
CA MET A 1 -7.91 4.18 -17.39
C MET A 1 -7.35 3.37 -16.23
N LEU A 2 -7.83 2.14 -16.02
CA LEU A 2 -7.32 1.26 -14.96
C LEU A 2 -6.08 0.54 -15.50
N ARG A 3 -4.89 0.89 -15.00
CA ARG A 3 -3.63 0.22 -15.33
C ARG A 3 -3.32 -0.73 -14.19
N ALA A 4 -3.22 -2.03 -14.47
CA ALA A 4 -2.78 -3.00 -13.47
C ALA A 4 -1.26 -2.85 -13.29
N VAL A 5 -0.84 -2.25 -12.19
CA VAL A 5 0.57 -2.03 -11.84
C VAL A 5 0.95 -3.02 -10.74
N LYS A 6 2.04 -3.78 -10.93
CA LYS A 6 2.61 -4.61 -9.87
C LYS A 6 3.54 -3.74 -9.03
N THR A 7 3.29 -3.66 -7.73
CA THR A 7 4.18 -2.99 -6.77
C THR A 7 4.51 -3.96 -5.64
N ALA A 8 5.78 -4.06 -5.27
CA ALA A 8 6.16 -4.73 -4.03
C ALA A 8 5.81 -3.80 -2.86
N ILE A 9 5.22 -4.35 -1.80
CA ILE A 9 4.89 -3.62 -0.58
C ILE A 9 5.52 -4.38 0.57
N SER A 10 6.41 -3.73 1.30
CA SER A 10 6.94 -4.28 2.53
C SER A 10 5.89 -4.10 3.64
N LEU A 11 5.67 -5.14 4.43
CA LEU A 11 4.87 -5.10 5.65
C LEU A 11 5.83 -5.08 6.84
N GLU A 12 5.49 -4.31 7.85
CA GLU A 12 6.21 -4.32 9.12
C GLU A 12 5.77 -5.53 9.97
N PRO A 13 6.60 -5.99 10.91
CA PRO A 13 6.28 -7.18 11.72
C PRO A 13 4.93 -7.09 12.44
N GLU A 14 4.56 -5.91 12.94
CA GLU A 14 3.25 -5.66 13.57
C GLU A 14 2.08 -5.86 12.60
N GLU A 15 2.26 -5.52 11.33
CA GLU A 15 1.23 -5.64 10.29
C GLU A 15 1.09 -7.08 9.82
N ILE A 16 2.18 -7.86 9.87
CA ILE A 16 2.13 -9.30 9.63
C ILE A 16 1.32 -9.98 10.73
N ILE A 17 1.55 -9.64 12.00
CA ILE A 17 0.79 -10.20 13.13
C ILE A 17 -0.70 -9.85 13.01
N GLU A 18 -1.03 -8.61 12.65
CA GLU A 18 -2.42 -8.19 12.41
C GLU A 18 -3.05 -9.00 11.27
N LEU A 19 -2.33 -9.20 10.17
CA LEU A 19 -2.80 -10.00 9.04
C LEU A 19 -3.01 -11.47 9.43
N GLU A 20 -2.09 -12.06 10.20
CA GLU A 20 -2.22 -13.43 10.69
C GLU A 20 -3.47 -13.59 11.56
N ARG A 21 -3.74 -12.64 12.45
CA ARG A 21 -4.98 -12.64 13.26
C ARG A 21 -6.22 -12.60 12.40
N ILE A 22 -6.28 -11.70 11.42
CA ILE A 22 -7.41 -11.59 10.49
C ILE A 22 -7.65 -12.92 9.74
N ILE A 23 -6.58 -13.59 9.31
CA ILE A 23 -6.66 -14.88 8.61
C ILE A 23 -7.20 -15.97 9.54
N ILE A 24 -6.74 -16.02 10.79
CA ILE A 24 -7.16 -17.02 11.78
C ILE A 24 -8.62 -16.81 12.19
N ASP A 25 -9.00 -15.56 12.47
CA ASP A 25 -10.33 -15.21 12.98
C ASP A 25 -11.37 -15.18 11.85
N GLY A 26 -10.95 -15.07 10.59
CA GLY A 26 -11.83 -15.09 9.41
C GLY A 26 -12.71 -13.85 9.28
N GLU A 27 -12.34 -12.74 9.91
CA GLU A 27 -13.14 -11.53 9.99
C GLU A 27 -13.01 -10.68 8.70
N GLU A 28 -14.00 -10.77 7.82
CA GLU A 28 -14.02 -10.07 6.52
C GLU A 28 -13.96 -8.53 6.64
N LYS A 29 -14.51 -7.98 7.72
CA LYS A 29 -14.50 -6.54 7.97
C LYS A 29 -13.10 -6.03 8.27
N ASP A 30 -12.38 -6.75 9.13
CA ASP A 30 -11.01 -6.41 9.51
C ASP A 30 -10.06 -6.57 8.33
N ALA A 31 -10.28 -7.60 7.50
CA ALA A 31 -9.57 -7.76 6.23
C ALA A 31 -9.75 -6.54 5.32
N LEU A 32 -10.98 -6.06 5.16
CA LEU A 32 -11.26 -4.89 4.32
C LEU A 32 -10.64 -3.61 4.89
N GLU A 33 -10.68 -3.43 6.21
CA GLU A 33 -10.04 -2.28 6.88
C GLU A 33 -8.52 -2.31 6.71
N PHE A 34 -7.89 -3.47 6.91
CA PHE A 34 -6.46 -3.67 6.73
C PHE A 34 -6.02 -3.31 5.30
N LEU A 35 -6.74 -3.83 4.30
CA LEU A 35 -6.47 -3.54 2.89
C LEU A 35 -6.58 -2.04 2.57
N LYS A 36 -7.61 -1.35 3.07
CA LYS A 36 -7.80 0.08 2.82
C LYS A 36 -6.73 0.94 3.51
N LYS A 37 -6.46 0.67 4.79
CA LYS A 37 -5.56 1.51 5.60
C LYS A 37 -4.09 1.31 5.23
N LYS A 38 -3.67 0.05 5.05
CA LYS A 38 -2.25 -0.30 4.91
C LYS A 38 -1.84 -0.48 3.45
N ILE A 39 -2.58 -1.30 2.70
CA ILE A 39 -2.21 -1.65 1.32
C ILE A 39 -2.53 -0.50 0.36
N TYR A 40 -3.77 -0.02 0.32
CA TYR A 40 -4.19 0.99 -0.65
C TYR A 40 -3.40 2.29 -0.52
N ARG A 41 -3.14 2.72 0.73
CA ARG A 41 -2.31 3.90 1.01
C ARG A 41 -0.88 3.75 0.49
N ARG A 42 -0.23 2.60 0.74
CA ARG A 42 1.13 2.35 0.25
C ARG A 42 1.20 2.24 -1.27
N VAL A 43 0.19 1.63 -1.89
CA VAL A 43 0.06 1.57 -3.36
C VAL A 43 -0.15 2.96 -3.97
N GLN A 44 -0.91 3.84 -3.32
CA GLN A 44 -1.03 5.23 -3.78
C GLN A 44 0.29 5.97 -3.65
N GLN A 45 0.97 5.84 -2.52
CA GLN A 45 2.27 6.49 -2.30
C GLN A 45 3.33 6.01 -3.30
N SER A 46 3.37 4.71 -3.60
CA SER A 46 4.33 4.17 -4.58
C SER A 46 4.07 4.65 -6.00
N GLN A 47 2.81 4.91 -6.36
CA GLN A 47 2.45 5.48 -7.67
C GLN A 47 2.73 6.99 -7.78
N ILE A 48 2.66 7.74 -6.68
CA ILE A 48 2.98 9.18 -6.68
C ILE A 48 4.51 9.40 -6.76
N GLY A 49 5.30 8.48 -6.23
CA GLY A 49 6.77 8.58 -6.14
C GLY A 49 7.55 8.47 -7.45
N ASP A 50 6.92 8.06 -8.57
CA ASP A 50 7.61 7.99 -9.87
C ASP A 50 7.74 9.35 -10.58
N CYS A 51 7.01 10.40 -10.15
CA CYS A 51 7.18 11.74 -10.75
C CYS A 51 8.54 12.39 -10.43
N CYS A 52 9.28 11.91 -9.42
CA CYS A 52 10.54 12.56 -8.99
C CYS A 52 11.81 11.80 -9.42
N ARG A 53 11.71 10.73 -10.21
CA ARG A 53 12.87 9.84 -10.44
C ARG A 53 13.74 10.20 -11.65
N ASN A 54 13.26 11.02 -12.58
CA ASN A 54 14.01 11.38 -13.79
C ASN A 54 13.56 12.73 -14.37
N SER A 55 13.93 13.84 -13.74
CA SER A 55 14.24 15.10 -14.45
C SER A 55 14.85 16.09 -13.47
N GLU A 56 15.99 16.67 -13.86
CA GLU A 56 16.52 17.88 -13.25
C GLU A 56 15.43 18.96 -13.28
N GLY A 57 15.06 19.47 -12.10
CA GLY A 57 14.16 20.60 -11.96
C GLY A 57 12.67 20.23 -12.01
N CYS A 58 12.08 20.04 -10.83
CA CYS A 58 10.70 20.46 -10.65
C CYS A 58 10.54 21.00 -9.23
N GLY A 59 10.33 22.31 -9.14
CA GLY A 59 9.65 22.90 -7.98
C GLY A 59 8.20 22.43 -7.95
N CYS A 60 7.58 22.60 -6.77
CA CYS A 60 6.27 22.13 -6.33
C CYS A 60 6.34 20.76 -5.62
N CYS A 61 6.08 20.65 -4.32
CA CYS A 61 5.40 21.60 -3.41
C CYS A 61 6.07 22.96 -3.18
#